data_AF-A0A917TXD8-F1
#
_entry.id   AF-A0A917TXD8-F1
#
_cell.length_a   1.000
_cell.length_b   1.000
_cell.length_c   1.000
_cell.angle_alpha   90.00
_cell.angle_beta   90.00
_cell.angle_gamma   90.00
#
_symmetry.space_group_name_H-M   'P 1'
#
loop_
_entity.id
_entity.type
_entity.pdbx_description
1 polymer ?
#
loop_
_entity_poly.entity_id
_entity_poly.type
_entity_poly.pdbx_seq_one_letter_code
_entity_poly.pdbx_strand_id
1 'polypeptide(L)'
;MGEPVPVPGPGAGIEEISAFAHSYDGYALHGQHPAPTARDTWNKDGTLGDDVDVLRACLFFEARANRFGGGFGRFERDPYILALVARIRDLSGGFVAGRP
;
A
#
# COMPACT_ATOMS: atom_id res chain seq x y z
N MET A 1 -14.68 13.52 7.35
CA MET A 1 -13.88 13.49 6.11
C MET A 1 -12.45 13.69 6.53
N GLY A 2 -11.61 12.66 6.49
CA GLY A 2 -10.20 12.78 6.84
C GLY A 2 -9.46 13.67 5.85
N GLU A 3 -8.35 14.27 6.29
CA GLU A 3 -7.49 15.09 5.44
C GLU A 3 -6.98 14.28 4.23
N PRO A 4 -6.99 14.85 3.01
CA PRO A 4 -6.51 14.14 1.83
C PRO A 4 -5.01 13.80 1.98
N VAL A 5 -4.66 12.54 1.76
CA VAL A 5 -3.29 12.05 1.85
C VAL A 5 -2.70 11.98 0.43
N PRO A 6 -1.56 12.63 0.17
CA PRO A 6 -0.88 12.52 -1.13
C PRO A 6 -0.33 11.12 -1.33
N VAL A 7 -0.51 10.56 -2.53
CA VAL A 7 0.08 9.28 -2.92
C VAL A 7 1.54 9.51 -3.33
N PRO A 8 2.52 8.74 -2.79
CA PRO A 8 3.93 8.96 -3.05
C PRO A 8 4.33 8.97 -4.54
N GLY A 9 5.41 9.70 -4.80
CA GLY A 9 6.02 9.87 -6.12
C GLY A 9 6.72 8.61 -6.64
N PRO A 10 6.92 8.49 -7.98
CA PRO A 10 7.97 7.62 -8.49
C PRO A 10 9.32 8.06 -7.89
N GLY A 11 10.02 7.15 -7.23
CA GLY A 11 11.27 7.44 -6.51
C GLY A 11 11.11 7.86 -5.04
N ALA A 12 9.89 7.79 -4.49
CA ALA A 12 9.66 8.00 -3.06
C ALA A 12 10.52 7.05 -2.20
N GLY A 13 11.07 7.59 -1.13
CA GLY A 13 11.88 6.81 -0.17
C GLY A 13 11.04 5.94 0.75
N ILE A 14 11.70 5.05 1.48
CA ILE A 14 11.06 4.12 2.43
C ILE A 14 10.20 4.82 3.47
N GLU A 15 10.65 5.95 4.02
CA GLU A 15 9.93 6.75 5.00
C GLU A 15 8.60 7.27 4.44
N GLU A 16 8.61 7.73 3.18
CA GLU A 16 7.46 8.34 2.53
C GLU A 16 6.40 7.29 2.18
N ILE A 17 6.83 6.15 1.63
CA ILE A 17 5.94 5.01 1.35
C ILE A 17 5.40 4.42 2.66
N SER A 18 6.23 4.31 3.71
CA SER A 18 5.80 3.78 5.00
C SER A 18 4.81 4.72 5.70
N ALA A 19 5.05 6.03 5.69
CA ALA A 19 4.13 7.02 6.22
C ALA A 19 2.78 6.98 5.48
N PHE A 20 2.81 6.89 4.14
CA PHE A 20 1.61 6.72 3.34
C PHE A 20 0.85 5.42 3.65
N ALA A 21 1.57 4.29 3.77
CA ALA A 21 0.98 3.00 4.12
C ALA A 21 0.29 3.06 5.49
N HIS A 22 0.93 3.68 6.48
CA HIS A 22 0.40 3.84 7.83
C HIS A 22 -0.68 4.92 7.97
N SER A 23 -0.91 5.74 6.94
CA SER A 23 -2.05 6.68 6.88
C SER A 23 -3.42 5.99 6.79
N TYR A 24 -3.42 4.70 6.42
CA TYR A 24 -4.61 3.88 6.27
C TYR A 24 -4.73 2.89 7.43
N ASP A 25 -5.93 2.71 7.97
CA ASP A 25 -6.19 1.66 8.97
C ASP A 25 -6.72 0.39 8.31
N GLY A 26 -5.81 -0.48 7.87
CA GLY A 26 -6.20 -1.76 7.28
C GLY A 26 -7.06 -2.64 8.21
N TYR A 27 -6.93 -2.48 9.53
CA TYR A 27 -7.72 -3.26 10.50
C TYR A 27 -9.17 -2.80 10.57
N ALA A 28 -9.42 -1.49 10.49
CA ALA A 28 -10.76 -0.93 10.62
C ALA A 28 -11.70 -1.38 9.48
N LEU A 29 -11.14 -1.64 8.29
CA LEU A 29 -11.91 -1.96 7.09
C LEU A 29 -11.87 -3.45 6.70
N HIS A 30 -10.78 -4.18 7.02
CA HIS A 30 -10.61 -5.57 6.60
C HIS A 30 -10.35 -6.56 7.75
N GLY A 31 -10.30 -6.11 9.00
CA GLY A 31 -10.04 -6.97 10.16
C GLY A 31 -8.58 -7.45 10.26
N GLN A 32 -8.34 -8.54 10.97
CA GLN A 32 -6.97 -9.08 11.19
C GLN A 32 -6.41 -9.91 10.03
N HIS A 33 -7.23 -10.23 9.04
CA HIS A 33 -6.80 -11.03 7.90
C HIS A 33 -6.34 -10.11 6.77
N PRO A 34 -5.05 -10.14 6.38
CA PRO A 34 -4.62 -9.45 5.18
C PRO A 34 -5.40 -10.01 4.00
N ALA A 35 -5.84 -9.16 3.08
CA ALA A 35 -6.45 -9.59 1.83
C ALA A 35 -5.47 -10.56 1.12
N PRO A 36 -5.75 -11.88 1.04
CA PRO A 36 -4.77 -12.86 0.60
C PRO A 36 -4.50 -12.84 -0.91
N THR A 37 -5.04 -11.88 -1.65
CA THR A 37 -5.23 -12.02 -3.10
C THR A 37 -4.30 -11.15 -3.92
N ALA A 38 -3.93 -9.95 -3.46
CA ALA A 38 -3.16 -9.04 -4.30
C ALA A 38 -1.72 -9.52 -4.53
N ARG A 39 -1.05 -10.05 -3.49
CA ARG A 39 0.33 -10.56 -3.63
C ARG A 39 0.38 -11.84 -4.45
N ASP A 40 -0.53 -12.77 -4.20
CA ASP A 40 -0.60 -14.02 -4.96
C ASP A 40 -0.98 -13.78 -6.43
N THR A 41 -1.92 -12.87 -6.70
CA THR A 41 -2.28 -12.50 -8.07
C THR A 41 -1.12 -11.80 -8.77
N TRP A 42 -0.49 -10.82 -8.11
CA TRP A 42 0.71 -10.17 -8.63
C TRP A 42 1.83 -11.15 -8.95
N ASN A 43 2.10 -12.12 -8.08
CA ASN A 43 3.12 -13.14 -8.31
C ASN A 43 2.76 -14.06 -9.50
N LYS A 44 1.47 -14.23 -9.80
CA LYS A 44 0.99 -15.12 -10.85
C LYS A 44 1.05 -14.49 -12.23
N ASP A 45 0.59 -13.25 -12.36
CA ASP A 45 0.44 -12.58 -13.66
C ASP A 45 0.82 -11.09 -13.66
N GLY A 46 1.29 -10.57 -12.54
CA GLY A 46 1.65 -9.15 -12.40
C GLY A 46 0.45 -8.21 -12.42
N THR A 47 -0.77 -8.71 -12.18
CA THR A 47 -1.96 -7.88 -12.13
C THR A 47 -2.30 -7.46 -10.70
N LEU A 48 -2.87 -6.26 -10.60
CA LEU A 48 -3.42 -5.69 -9.38
C LEU A 48 -4.90 -5.37 -9.65
N GLY A 49 -5.72 -5.46 -8.61
CA GLY A 49 -7.12 -5.05 -8.69
C GLY A 49 -7.30 -3.54 -8.86
N ASP A 50 -8.55 -3.13 -8.99
CA ASP A 50 -8.95 -1.75 -9.22
C ASP A 50 -9.56 -1.07 -7.99
N ASP A 51 -9.54 -1.77 -6.85
CA ASP A 51 -10.08 -1.29 -5.58
C ASP A 51 -8.98 -0.62 -4.76
N VAL A 52 -9.06 0.72 -4.67
CA VAL A 52 -8.07 1.54 -3.96
C VAL A 52 -7.96 1.18 -2.48
N ASP A 53 -9.07 0.82 -1.83
CA ASP A 53 -9.07 0.47 -0.39
C ASP A 53 -8.38 -0.87 -0.17
N VAL A 54 -8.63 -1.86 -1.04
CA VAL A 54 -7.94 -3.15 -1.01
C VAL A 54 -6.44 -2.97 -1.26
N LEU A 55 -6.04 -2.14 -2.22
CA LEU A 55 -4.64 -1.87 -2.51
C LEU A 55 -3.94 -1.16 -1.35
N ARG A 56 -4.61 -0.17 -0.72
CA ARG A 56 -4.10 0.50 0.50
C ARG A 56 -3.97 -0.46 1.67
N ALA A 57 -4.92 -1.38 1.84
CA ALA A 57 -4.85 -2.42 2.86
C ALA A 57 -3.62 -3.32 2.65
N CYS A 58 -3.39 -3.79 1.42
CA CYS A 58 -2.23 -4.60 1.07
C CYS A 58 -0.93 -3.87 1.40
N LEU A 59 -0.81 -2.60 1.02
CA LEU A 59 0.37 -1.78 1.30
C LEU A 59 0.60 -1.60 2.81
N PHE A 60 -0.47 -1.41 3.60
CA PHE A 60 -0.40 -1.31 5.06
C PHE A 60 0.14 -2.61 5.69
N PHE A 61 -0.36 -3.77 5.27
CA PHE A 61 0.10 -5.05 5.81
C PHE A 61 1.56 -5.34 5.43
N GLU A 62 1.99 -4.99 4.23
CA GLU A 62 3.38 -5.13 3.79
C GLU A 62 4.32 -4.19 4.58
N ALA A 63 3.95 -2.91 4.76
CA ALA A 63 4.73 -1.97 5.57
C ALA A 63 4.85 -2.45 7.02
N ARG A 64 3.76 -3.01 7.56
CA ARG A 64 3.74 -3.64 8.88
C ARG A 64 4.67 -4.85 8.93
N ALA A 65 4.58 -5.77 7.98
CA ALA A 65 5.43 -6.96 7.91
C ALA A 65 6.91 -6.58 7.83
N ASN A 66 7.27 -5.58 7.02
CA ASN A 66 8.63 -5.06 6.94
C ASN A 66 9.14 -4.52 8.29
N ARG A 67 8.29 -3.74 9.00
CA ARG A 67 8.63 -3.19 10.32
C ARG A 67 8.85 -4.28 11.37
N PHE A 68 8.04 -5.33 11.39
CA PHE A 68 8.16 -6.44 12.36
C PHE A 68 9.20 -7.49 11.95
N GLY A 69 9.53 -7.60 10.66
CA GLY A 69 10.52 -8.52 10.11
C GLY A 69 11.98 -8.05 10.26
N GLY A 70 12.22 -6.91 10.92
CA GLY A 70 13.56 -6.38 11.18
C GLY A 70 14.09 -5.36 10.16
N GLY A 71 13.28 -4.92 9.18
CA GLY A 71 13.60 -3.76 8.33
C GLY A 71 14.81 -3.93 7.38
N PHE A 72 15.34 -5.15 7.22
CA PHE A 72 16.51 -5.41 6.37
C PHE A 72 16.18 -5.51 4.85
N GLY A 73 14.94 -5.21 4.46
CA GLY A 73 14.46 -5.34 3.08
C GLY A 73 14.40 -4.01 2.34
N ARG A 74 14.64 -4.07 1.02
CA ARG A 74 14.41 -2.97 0.07
C ARG A 74 12.90 -2.81 -0.19
N PHE A 75 12.12 -2.53 0.84
CA PHE A 75 10.67 -2.37 0.76
C PHE A 75 10.27 -1.35 -0.31
N GLU A 76 11.00 -0.24 -0.37
CA GLU A 76 10.82 0.83 -1.36
C GLU A 76 11.31 0.46 -2.77
N ARG A 77 11.96 -0.70 -2.94
CA ARG A 77 12.40 -1.21 -4.25
C ARG A 77 11.76 -2.54 -4.62
N ASP A 78 10.84 -3.07 -3.80
CA ASP A 78 10.07 -4.25 -4.17
C ASP A 78 9.12 -3.87 -5.32
N PRO A 79 9.22 -4.54 -6.49
CA PRO A 79 8.34 -4.27 -7.63
C PRO A 79 6.85 -4.31 -7.29
N TYR A 80 6.45 -5.17 -6.35
CA TYR A 80 5.06 -5.24 -5.89
C TYR A 80 4.63 -3.97 -5.16
N ILE A 81 5.47 -3.45 -4.26
CA ILE A 81 5.20 -2.24 -3.49
C ILE A 81 5.13 -1.03 -4.42
N LEU A 82 6.07 -0.94 -5.37
CA LEU A 82 6.07 0.12 -6.39
C LEU A 82 4.82 0.04 -7.27
N ALA A 83 4.40 -1.16 -7.67
CA ALA A 83 3.18 -1.36 -8.46
C ALA A 83 1.92 -0.99 -7.67
N LEU A 84 1.84 -1.33 -6.38
CA LEU A 84 0.73 -0.92 -5.51
C LEU A 84 0.62 0.61 -5.45
N VAL A 85 1.71 1.31 -5.17
CA VAL A 85 1.72 2.79 -5.07
C VAL A 85 1.34 3.42 -6.40
N ALA A 86 1.89 2.93 -7.51
CA ALA A 86 1.56 3.40 -8.85
C ALA A 86 0.07 3.17 -9.16
N ARG A 87 -0.47 1.97 -8.89
CA ARG A 87 -1.87 1.66 -9.16
C ARG A 87 -2.82 2.50 -8.33
N ILE A 88 -2.53 2.70 -7.04
CA ILE A 88 -3.30 3.59 -6.17
C ILE A 88 -3.27 5.01 -6.71
N ARG A 89 -2.10 5.49 -7.15
CA ARG A 89 -1.96 6.83 -7.73
C ARG A 89 -2.81 7.00 -8.99
N ASP A 90 -2.75 6.04 -9.91
CA ASP A 90 -3.49 6.07 -11.17
C ASP A 90 -5.00 6.10 -10.93
N LEU A 91 -5.49 5.29 -10.00
CA LEU A 91 -6.93 5.19 -9.69
C LEU A 91 -7.47 6.39 -8.91
N SER A 92 -6.64 7.00 -8.06
CA SER A 92 -7.04 8.10 -7.17
C SER A 92 -6.74 9.50 -7.73
N GLY A 93 -5.98 9.60 -8.83
CA GLY A 93 -5.48 10.88 -9.34
C GLY A 93 -4.37 11.49 -8.46
N GLY A 94 -3.76 10.70 -7.56
CA GLY A 94 -2.64 11.11 -6.71
C GLY A 94 -3.01 11.58 -5.31
N PHE A 95 -4.28 11.56 -4.94
CA PHE A 95 -4.73 11.84 -3.58
C PHE A 95 -5.82 10.87 -3.15
N VAL A 96 -5.73 10.37 -1.94
CA VAL A 96 -6.72 9.48 -1.34
C VAL A 96 -7.29 10.12 -0.08
N ALA A 97 -8.50 9.75 0.30
CA ALA A 97 -9.03 10.18 1.59
C ALA A 97 -8.10 9.66 2.70
N GLY A 98 -7.62 10.57 3.56
CA GLY A 98 -7.10 10.17 4.86
C GLY A 98 -8.21 9.55 5.70
N ARG A 99 -7.81 8.77 6.70
CA ARG A 99 -8.69 7.93 7.53
C ARG A 99 -10.15 8.43 7.65
N PRO A 100 -11.16 7.58 7.43
CA PRO A 100 -12.41 7.72 8.17
C PRO A 100 -12.19 7.54 9.68
#